data_AF-A0A352NB23-F1
#
_entry.id   AF-A0A352NB23-F1
#
_cell.length_a   1.000
_cell.length_b   1.000
_cell.length_c   1.000
_cell.angle_alpha   90.00
_cell.angle_beta   90.00
_cell.angle_gamma   90.00
#
_symmetry.space_group_name_H-M   'P 1'
#
loop_
_entity.id
_entity.type
_entity.pdbx_description
1 polymer ?
#
loop_
_entity_poly.entity_id
_entity_poly.type
_entity_poly.pdbx_seq_one_letter_code
_entity_poly.pdbx_strand_id
1 'polypeptide(L)' 'NEGFSGGEKKRNEILQLLMLEPTFAILDEIDSGLDIDALKVVSKGVNAMRGESFGALIITHYQRLLDY' A
#
# COMPACT_ATOMS: atom_id res chain seq x y z
N ASN A 1 11.14 -11.81 -4.58
CA ASN A 1 10.98 -11.87 -3.11
C ASN A 1 11.11 -13.30 -2.56
N GLU A 2 12.11 -14.08 -2.98
CA GLU A 2 12.40 -15.39 -2.36
C GLU A 2 13.04 -15.15 -0.98
N GLY A 3 12.49 -15.76 0.08
CA GLY A 3 13.01 -15.66 1.45
C GLY A 3 12.41 -14.57 2.35
N PHE A 4 11.52 -13.69 1.84
CA PHE A 4 10.85 -12.67 2.67
C PHE A 4 9.64 -13.25 3.40
N SER A 5 9.44 -12.86 4.66
CA SER A 5 8.19 -13.07 5.38
C SER A 5 7.02 -12.33 4.70
N GLY A 6 5.78 -12.71 5.03
CA GLY A 6 4.59 -12.06 4.47
C GLY A 6 4.57 -10.54 4.66
N GLY A 7 4.94 -10.06 5.86
CA GLY A 7 5.03 -8.63 6.14
C GLY A 7 6.16 -7.91 5.39
N GLU A 8 7.30 -8.57 5.18
CA GLU A 8 8.42 -8.00 4.41
C GLU A 8 8.10 -7.89 2.92
N LYS A 9 7.42 -8.89 2.35
CA LYS A 9 6.93 -8.83 0.96
C LYS A 9 6.05 -7.61 0.75
N LYS A 10 5.10 -7.39 1.66
CA LYS A 10 4.16 -6.26 1.58
C LYS A 10 4.81 -4.90 1.74
N ARG A 11 5.77 -4.75 2.66
CA ARG A 11 6.56 -3.50 2.74
C ARG A 11 7.34 -3.23 1.46
N ASN A 12 7.88 -4.29 0.83
CA ASN A 12 8.59 -4.13 -0.45
C ASN A 12 7.65 -3.73 -1.59
N GLU A 13 6.43 -4.28 -1.65
CA GLU A 13 5.42 -3.89 -2.64
C GLU A 13 5.05 -2.39 -2.52
N ILE A 14 4.93 -1.88 -1.30
CA ILE A 14 4.64 -0.46 -1.06
C ILE A 14 5.83 0.41 -1.41
N LEU A 15 7.05 -0.03 -1.06
CA LEU A 15 8.27 0.66 -1.47
C LEU A 15 8.34 0.76 -3.00
N GLN A 16 8.01 -0.32 -3.71
CA GLN A 16 7.96 -0.31 -5.17
C GLN A 16 6.90 0.64 -5.71
N LEU A 17 5.70 0.67 -5.12
CA LEU A 17 4.65 1.63 -5.49
C LEU A 17 5.12 3.07 -5.35
N LEU A 18 5.80 3.39 -4.24
CA LEU A 18 6.34 4.74 -3.99
C LEU A 18 7.51 5.10 -4.92
N MET A 19 8.36 4.14 -5.29
CA MET A 19 9.52 4.38 -6.16
C MET A 19 9.16 4.47 -7.65
N LEU A 20 8.18 3.70 -8.09
CA LEU A 20 7.79 3.62 -9.50
C LEU A 20 6.86 4.75 -9.93
N GLU A 21 6.21 5.42 -8.98
CA GLU A 21 5.22 6.47 -9.21
C GLU A 21 4.23 6.12 -10.36
N PRO A 22 3.59 4.94 -10.33
CA PRO A 22 2.72 4.53 -11.41
C PRO A 22 1.54 5.48 -11.55
N THR A 23 0.98 5.59 -12.75
CA THR A 23 -0.29 6.31 -12.97
C THR A 23 -1.51 5.54 -12.47
N PHE A 24 -1.37 4.21 -12.28
CA PHE A 24 -2.41 3.37 -11.72
C PHE A 24 -1.84 2.23 -10.87
N ALA A 25 -2.41 1.98 -9.69
CA ALA A 25 -2.02 0.90 -8.79
C ALA A 25 -3.22 0.00 -8.39
N ILE A 26 -2.94 -1.28 -8.17
CA ILE A 26 -3.90 -2.23 -7.59
C ILE A 26 -3.28 -2.76 -6.30
N LEU A 27 -3.98 -2.57 -5.18
CA LEU A 27 -3.56 -2.99 -3.86
C LEU A 27 -4.58 -3.99 -3.32
N ASP A 28 -4.25 -5.28 -3.38
CA ASP A 28 -5.14 -6.37 -2.97
C ASP A 28 -4.76 -6.92 -1.59
N GLU A 29 -5.74 -6.96 -0.69
CA GLU A 29 -5.61 -7.38 0.71
C GLU A 29 -4.36 -6.83 1.44
N ILE A 30 -3.95 -5.58 1.18
CA ILE A 30 -2.68 -5.05 1.71
C ILE A 30 -2.62 -5.09 3.25
N ASP A 31 -3.77 -5.09 3.92
CA ASP A 31 -3.93 -5.19 5.37
C ASP A 31 -3.58 -6.56 5.98
N SER A 32 -3.56 -7.65 5.21
CA SER A 32 -3.32 -8.98 5.80
C SER A 32 -1.86 -9.18 6.26
N GLY A 33 -1.63 -9.35 7.57
CA GLY A 33 -0.28 -9.55 8.09
C GLY A 33 0.61 -8.30 8.17
N LEU A 34 0.03 -7.10 7.98
CA LEU A 34 0.63 -5.85 8.41
C LEU A 34 0.09 -5.44 9.78
N ASP A 35 0.96 -4.89 10.63
CA ASP A 35 0.53 -4.23 11.85
C ASP A 35 -0.04 -2.83 11.57
N ILE A 36 -0.64 -2.22 12.59
CA ILE A 36 -1.28 -0.90 12.49
C ILE A 36 -0.30 0.19 12.05
N ASP A 37 0.97 0.10 12.42
CA ASP A 37 1.94 1.15 12.08
C ASP A 37 2.39 1.02 10.64
N ALA A 38 2.56 -0.21 10.14
CA ALA A 38 2.77 -0.48 8.72
C ALA A 38 1.56 -0.01 7.88
N LEU A 39 0.33 -0.26 8.34
CA LEU A 39 -0.90 0.24 7.71
C LEU A 39 -0.91 1.76 7.54
N LYS A 40 -0.50 2.51 8.57
CA LYS A 40 -0.37 3.97 8.49
C LYS A 40 0.65 4.41 7.45
N VAL A 41 1.78 3.70 7.31
CA VAL A 41 2.80 4.01 6.29
C VAL A 41 2.22 3.81 4.89
N VAL A 42 1.48 2.71 4.67
CA VAL A 42 0.78 2.45 3.39
C VAL A 42 -0.15 3.59 3.05
N SER A 43 -1.03 3.95 4.01
CA SER A 43 -2.02 5.00 3.82
C SER A 43 -1.39 6.32 3.44
N LYS A 44 -0.37 6.75 4.20
CA LYS A 44 0.34 7.99 3.92
C LYS A 44 0.98 7.99 2.55
N GLY A 45 1.56 6.87 2.13
CA GLY A 45 2.14 6.71 0.80
C GLY A 45 1.11 6.88 -0.31
N VAL A 46 0.00 6.13 -0.23
CA VAL A 46 -1.09 6.20 -1.22
C VAL A 46 -1.75 7.59 -1.22
N ASN A 47 -1.99 8.18 -0.05
CA ASN A 47 -2.56 9.51 0.10
C ASN A 47 -1.65 10.60 -0.46
N ALA A 48 -0.33 10.48 -0.31
CA ALA A 48 0.64 11.43 -0.88
C ALA A 48 0.66 11.40 -2.41
N MET A 49 0.36 10.26 -3.02
CA MET A 49 0.30 10.11 -4.48
C MET A 49 -1.07 10.54 -5.05
N ARG A 50 -2.09 10.72 -4.22
CA ARG A 50 -3.46 11.01 -4.67
C ARG A 50 -3.55 12.34 -5.41
N GLY A 51 -4.04 12.31 -6.64
CA GLY A 51 -4.17 13.49 -7.50
C GLY A 51 -4.71 13.13 -8.88
N GLU A 52 -4.75 14.09 -9.79
CA GLU A 52 -5.31 13.90 -11.15
C GLU A 52 -4.51 12.88 -12.00
N SER A 53 -3.24 12.65 -11.66
CA SER A 53 -2.33 11.76 -12.39
C SER A 53 -2.23 10.34 -11.82
N PHE A 54 -2.92 10.04 -10.73
CA PHE A 54 -2.81 8.75 -10.03
C PHE A 54 -4.18 8.18 -9.66
N GLY A 55 -4.46 6.96 -10.12
CA GLY A 55 -5.59 6.16 -9.68
C GLY A 55 -5.14 4.93 -8.88
N ALA A 56 -5.97 4.48 -7.94
CA ALA A 56 -5.73 3.21 -7.26
C ALA A 56 -7.03 2.43 -7.06
N LEU A 57 -6.97 1.12 -7.25
CA LEU A 57 -7.99 0.17 -6.78
C LEU A 57 -7.46 -0.52 -5.53
N ILE A 58 -8.18 -0.37 -4.42
CA ILE A 58 -7.79 -0.95 -3.14
C ILE A 58 -8.87 -1.94 -2.71
N ILE A 59 -8.45 -3.18 -2.48
CA ILE A 59 -9.27 -4.25 -1.92
C ILE A 59 -8.72 -4.49 -0.51
N THR A 60 -9.56 -4.29 0.50
CA THR A 60 -9.12 -4.37 1.90
C THR A 60 -10.29 -4.74 2.82
N HIS A 61 -9.99 -5.38 3.95
CA HIS A 61 -10.96 -5.55 5.03
C HIS A 61 -10.93 -4.39 6.03
N TYR A 62 -9.97 -3.47 5.91
CA TYR A 62 -9.81 -2.34 6.80
C TYR A 62 -10.47 -1.07 6.23
N GLN A 63 -11.70 -0.78 6.68
CA GLN A 63 -12.52 0.33 6.16
C GLN A 63 -11.85 1.70 6.20
N ARG A 64 -10.96 1.92 7.16
CA ARG A 64 -10.32 3.22 7.44
C ARG A 64 -8.89 3.29 6.93
N LEU A 65 -8.53 2.47 5.94
CA LEU A 65 -7.15 2.38 5.46
C LEU A 65 -6.64 3.76 5.06
N LEU A 66 -7.43 4.54 4.32
CA LEU A 66 -7.04 5.85 3.78
C LEU A 66 -7.32 7.03 4.74
N ASP A 67 -7.81 6.76 5.96
CA ASP A 67 -8.06 7.82 6.96
C ASP A 67 -6.75 8.32 7.61
N TYR A 68 -5.60 7.70 7.31
CA TYR A 68 -4.29 7.98 7.91
C TYR A 68 -3.32 8.76 7.02
#